data_AF-A0A7S2EU37-F1
#
_entry.id   AF-A0A7S2EU37-F1
#
_cell.length_a   1.000
_cell.length_b   1.000
_cell.length_c   1.000
_cell.angle_alpha   90.00
_cell.angle_beta   90.00
_cell.angle_gamma   90.00
#
_symmetry.space_group_name_H-M   'P 1'
#
loop_
_entity.id
_entity.type
_entity.pdbx_description
1 polymer ?
#
loop_
_entity_poly.entity_id
_entity_poly.type
_entity_poly.pdbx_seq_one_letter_code
_entity_poly.pdbx_strand_id
1 'polypeptide(L)'
;MKFPTPTTFATLLLLLSISSSVCATESTTSNQQGHGSHSLSSSDPIVDVVLRQLTPTISQALQSALPECYGGGKAGCTKGSAKHGYVYRKHKKWAYKVYAAHVDGINTLSTDTISLGESNDGRLQLVAHGTYPKKALATDIYVGECFTFDKCSKIWHNNDNFQGGHAVKLTLTFDCEGDGLFALTSESNVSIEIAPPLVIHESVGKIHFDVMSITAEVKKALKGLLLKEMEADIVPIPLPLKHIIPLPEKIAVTDIPNLLAKVSDGIASKCRPGKHAVLESNDS
;
A
#
# COMPACT_ATOMS: atom_id res chain seq x y z
N MET A 1 -39.57 12.62 -27.14
CA MET A 1 -38.70 12.09 -28.22
C MET A 1 -37.88 10.96 -27.63
N LYS A 2 -37.91 9.77 -28.24
CA LYS A 2 -37.31 8.52 -27.79
C LYS A 2 -36.44 7.94 -28.93
N PHE A 3 -35.46 7.13 -28.52
CA PHE A 3 -34.54 6.24 -29.27
C PHE A 3 -33.10 6.74 -29.52
N PRO A 4 -32.08 5.85 -29.54
CA PRO A 4 -31.97 4.52 -28.90
C PRO A 4 -30.63 4.25 -28.17
N THR A 5 -30.62 3.20 -27.35
CA THR A 5 -29.45 2.43 -26.88
C THR A 5 -28.73 1.69 -28.01
N PRO A 6 -27.43 1.39 -27.87
CA PRO A 6 -26.82 0.23 -28.51
C PRO A 6 -26.31 -0.79 -27.48
N THR A 7 -26.84 -2.00 -27.60
CA THR A 7 -26.35 -3.25 -27.01
C THR A 7 -25.26 -3.84 -27.91
N THR A 8 -24.24 -4.48 -27.29
CA THR A 8 -23.44 -5.63 -27.80
C THR A 8 -22.94 -5.64 -29.25
N PHE A 9 -21.62 -5.59 -29.46
CA PHE A 9 -20.85 -6.43 -30.41
C PHE A 9 -19.35 -6.06 -30.32
N ALA A 10 -18.51 -6.95 -29.76
CA ALA A 10 -17.10 -7.20 -30.15
C ALA A 10 -16.36 -8.01 -29.07
N THR A 11 -16.84 -9.23 -28.83
CA THR A 11 -15.96 -10.34 -28.46
C THR A 11 -15.33 -10.86 -29.75
N LEU A 12 -14.12 -11.42 -29.66
CA LEU A 12 -13.43 -12.23 -30.70
C LEU A 12 -12.42 -11.46 -31.60
N LEU A 13 -11.20 -11.22 -31.08
CA LEU A 13 -9.89 -11.46 -31.73
C LEU A 13 -8.78 -10.79 -30.89
N LEU A 14 -8.10 -11.56 -30.04
CA LEU A 14 -6.63 -11.52 -29.82
C LEU A 14 -6.23 -12.63 -28.81
N LEU A 15 -6.51 -13.87 -29.20
CA LEU A 15 -5.78 -15.05 -28.73
C LEU A 15 -4.84 -15.42 -29.87
N LEU A 16 -3.55 -15.09 -29.77
CA LEU A 16 -2.40 -15.73 -30.45
C LEU A 16 -1.13 -14.86 -30.29
N SER A 17 -0.36 -15.11 -29.22
CA SER A 17 1.11 -15.02 -29.25
C SER A 17 1.72 -15.69 -28.00
N ILE A 18 1.38 -16.96 -27.79
CA ILE A 18 2.30 -17.88 -27.10
C ILE A 18 3.05 -18.60 -28.23
N SER A 19 4.23 -18.09 -28.56
CA SER A 19 5.17 -18.77 -29.45
C SER A 19 6.35 -19.23 -28.60
N SER A 20 6.41 -20.54 -28.45
CA SER A 20 7.50 -21.33 -27.92
C SER A 20 8.85 -20.93 -28.51
N SER A 21 9.88 -20.86 -27.67
CA SER A 21 11.24 -21.25 -28.07
C SER A 21 11.98 -21.87 -26.88
N VAL A 22 11.93 -23.19 -26.83
CA VAL A 22 12.85 -24.06 -26.10
C VAL A 22 13.72 -24.71 -27.16
N CYS A 23 15.02 -24.41 -27.16
CA CYS A 23 16.15 -25.34 -27.33
C CYS A 23 17.42 -24.57 -27.74
N ALA A 24 18.43 -24.59 -26.88
CA ALA A 24 19.79 -25.02 -27.22
C ALA A 24 20.62 -25.09 -25.94
N THR A 25 20.86 -26.31 -25.48
CA THR A 25 21.97 -26.69 -24.60
C THR A 25 23.30 -26.50 -25.31
N GLU A 26 24.25 -25.84 -24.67
CA GLU A 26 25.67 -26.18 -24.79
C GLU A 26 26.33 -26.18 -23.41
N SER A 27 27.04 -27.27 -23.15
CA SER A 27 27.84 -27.55 -21.97
C SER A 27 29.00 -26.57 -21.83
N THR A 28 29.24 -26.06 -20.62
CA THR A 28 30.61 -25.84 -20.16
C THR A 28 30.68 -26.09 -18.66
N THR A 29 31.46 -27.12 -18.30
CA THR A 29 31.88 -27.43 -16.94
C THR A 29 32.71 -26.29 -16.35
N SER A 30 32.35 -25.80 -15.18
CA SER A 30 33.29 -25.15 -14.26
C SER A 30 32.81 -25.34 -12.82
N ASN A 31 33.64 -26.07 -12.05
CA ASN A 31 33.56 -26.20 -10.60
C ASN A 31 33.58 -24.81 -9.93
N GLN A 32 32.57 -24.45 -9.16
CA GLN A 32 32.77 -23.73 -7.89
C GLN A 32 31.69 -24.10 -6.88
N GLN A 33 32.20 -24.56 -5.74
CA GLN A 33 31.50 -24.90 -4.51
C GLN A 33 31.30 -23.58 -3.75
N GLY A 34 30.05 -23.17 -3.53
CA GLY A 34 29.71 -21.95 -2.80
C GLY A 34 28.23 -21.92 -2.44
N HIS A 35 27.92 -21.67 -1.16
CA HIS A 35 26.59 -21.70 -0.57
C HIS A 35 25.51 -21.02 -1.43
N GLY A 36 24.54 -21.81 -1.87
CA GLY A 36 23.40 -21.36 -2.66
C GLY A 36 22.40 -20.57 -1.83
N SER A 37 22.53 -19.25 -1.85
CA SER A 37 21.39 -18.35 -1.66
C SER A 37 20.49 -18.51 -2.90
N HIS A 38 19.41 -19.26 -2.77
CA HIS A 38 18.36 -19.31 -3.80
C HIS A 38 17.68 -17.94 -3.87
N SER A 39 18.23 -17.00 -4.65
CA SER A 39 17.46 -15.85 -5.10
C SER A 39 16.39 -16.38 -6.05
N LEU A 40 15.13 -16.36 -5.61
CA LEU A 40 13.99 -16.62 -6.47
C LEU A 40 14.05 -15.68 -7.69
N SER A 41 14.22 -16.27 -8.87
CA SER A 41 13.76 -15.63 -10.11
C SER A 41 12.24 -15.61 -10.04
N SER A 42 11.69 -14.46 -9.64
CA SER A 42 10.28 -14.19 -9.37
C SER A 42 9.40 -14.11 -10.63
N SER A 43 9.53 -15.01 -11.59
CA SER A 43 8.66 -14.97 -12.76
C SER A 43 8.10 -16.33 -13.07
N ASP A 44 7.30 -16.84 -12.13
CA ASP A 44 6.21 -17.72 -12.54
C ASP A 44 5.28 -16.85 -13.40
N PRO A 45 5.24 -17.06 -14.73
CA PRO A 45 4.51 -16.17 -15.63
C PRO A 45 3.01 -16.13 -15.30
N ILE A 46 2.48 -17.18 -14.67
CA ILE A 46 1.08 -17.22 -14.24
C ILE A 46 0.85 -16.24 -13.08
N VAL A 47 1.77 -16.18 -12.11
CA VAL A 47 1.69 -15.25 -10.97
C VAL A 47 1.71 -13.80 -11.45
N ASP A 48 2.64 -13.47 -12.36
CA ASP A 48 2.75 -12.13 -12.94
C ASP A 48 1.49 -11.73 -13.72
N VAL A 49 0.92 -12.66 -14.49
CA VAL A 49 -0.33 -12.44 -15.22
C VAL A 49 -1.50 -12.20 -14.26
N VAL A 50 -1.63 -13.01 -13.20
CA VAL A 50 -2.70 -12.87 -12.20
C VAL A 50 -2.61 -11.52 -11.50
N LEU A 51 -1.43 -11.15 -10.98
CA LEU A 51 -1.23 -9.87 -10.29
C LEU A 51 -1.48 -8.68 -11.20
N ARG A 52 -1.00 -8.72 -12.44
CA ARG A 52 -1.23 -7.66 -13.43
C ARG A 52 -2.71 -7.47 -13.74
N GLN A 53 -3.47 -8.55 -13.83
CA GLN A 53 -4.91 -8.51 -14.10
C GLN A 53 -5.73 -8.04 -12.88
N LEU A 54 -5.28 -8.34 -11.65
CA LEU A 54 -5.95 -7.90 -10.42
C LEU A 54 -5.62 -6.46 -10.03
N THR A 55 -4.44 -5.94 -10.41
CA THR A 55 -3.98 -4.60 -10.00
C THR A 55 -4.99 -3.48 -10.28
N PRO A 56 -5.60 -3.37 -11.48
CA PRO A 56 -6.59 -2.32 -11.75
C PRO A 56 -7.83 -2.43 -10.84
N THR A 57 -8.29 -3.66 -10.58
CA THR A 57 -9.46 -3.89 -9.71
C THR A 57 -9.17 -3.53 -8.26
N ILE A 58 -7.98 -3.89 -7.76
CA ILE A 58 -7.54 -3.54 -6.40
C ILE A 58 -7.40 -2.02 -6.28
N SER A 59 -6.78 -1.37 -7.27
CA SER A 59 -6.63 0.09 -7.32
C SER A 59 -8.00 0.79 -7.25
N GLN A 60 -8.97 0.34 -8.06
CA GLN A 60 -10.32 0.91 -8.07
C GLN A 60 -11.08 0.68 -6.75
N ALA A 61 -10.96 -0.51 -6.17
CA ALA A 61 -11.59 -0.82 -4.88
C ALA A 61 -11.03 0.06 -3.77
N LEU A 62 -9.70 0.20 -3.67
CA LEU A 62 -9.06 1.07 -2.69
C LEU A 62 -9.48 2.54 -2.86
N GLN A 63 -9.54 3.07 -4.09
CA GLN A 63 -10.01 4.43 -4.34
C GLN A 63 -11.47 4.65 -3.91
N SER A 64 -12.30 3.62 -4.01
CA SER A 64 -13.71 3.69 -3.65
C SER A 64 -13.93 3.58 -2.14
N ALA A 65 -13.08 2.83 -1.46
CA ALA A 65 -13.17 2.54 -0.03
C ALA A 65 -12.51 3.60 0.84
N LEU A 66 -11.39 4.16 0.38
CA LEU A 66 -10.66 5.18 1.10
C LEU A 66 -11.50 6.47 1.22
N PRO A 67 -11.48 7.13 2.39
CA PRO A 67 -12.20 8.39 2.57
C PRO A 67 -11.57 9.49 1.70
N GLU A 68 -12.37 10.49 1.32
CA GLU A 68 -11.85 11.66 0.61
C GLU A 68 -10.80 12.42 1.44
N CYS A 69 -11.05 12.51 2.75
CA CYS A 69 -10.18 13.24 3.67
C CYS A 69 -10.10 12.60 5.07
N TYR A 70 -8.97 12.85 5.74
CA TYR A 70 -8.65 12.34 7.06
C TYR A 70 -8.25 13.47 8.02
N GLY A 71 -8.70 13.40 9.27
CA GLY A 71 -8.41 14.37 10.31
C GLY A 71 -9.65 15.13 10.77
N GLY A 72 -9.45 16.29 11.37
CA GLY A 72 -10.45 17.02 12.14
C GLY A 72 -10.36 18.49 11.84
N GLY A 73 -11.49 19.09 11.46
CA GLY A 73 -11.56 20.50 11.09
C GLY A 73 -12.36 20.76 9.82
N LYS A 74 -12.67 19.72 9.04
CA LYS A 74 -13.55 19.79 7.88
C LYS A 74 -14.67 18.76 8.05
N ALA A 75 -15.91 19.18 7.78
CA ALA A 75 -17.08 18.30 7.87
C ALA A 75 -16.97 17.19 6.82
N GLY A 76 -17.36 15.96 7.16
CA GLY A 76 -17.27 14.81 6.26
C GLY A 76 -15.93 14.06 6.28
N CYS A 77 -14.87 14.62 6.88
CA CYS A 77 -13.61 13.89 7.00
C CYS A 77 -13.65 12.79 8.05
N THR A 78 -12.98 11.68 7.75
CA THR A 78 -12.79 10.59 8.71
C THR A 78 -11.88 11.08 9.83
N LYS A 79 -12.41 11.13 11.05
CA LYS A 79 -11.64 11.58 12.21
C LYS A 79 -10.61 10.53 12.60
N GLY A 80 -9.39 10.97 12.87
CA GLY A 80 -8.39 10.13 13.50
C GLY A 80 -8.71 9.79 14.95
N SER A 81 -7.97 8.84 15.53
CA SER A 81 -8.06 8.48 16.96
C SER A 81 -7.50 9.55 17.91
N ALA A 82 -6.95 10.65 17.38
CA ALA A 82 -6.37 11.72 18.18
C ALA A 82 -7.44 12.53 18.93
N LYS A 83 -7.17 12.80 20.21
CA LYS A 83 -8.04 13.53 21.17
C LYS A 83 -8.52 14.92 20.72
N HIS A 84 -7.89 15.50 19.70
CA HIS A 84 -8.20 16.84 19.16
C HIS A 84 -8.61 16.83 17.69
N GLY A 85 -8.73 15.66 17.06
CA GLY A 85 -9.13 15.50 15.66
C GLY A 85 -8.05 15.88 14.63
N TYR A 86 -7.09 16.73 14.95
CA TYR A 86 -6.03 17.16 14.03
C TYR A 86 -5.12 16.01 13.56
N VAL A 87 -4.61 16.11 12.33
CA VAL A 87 -3.58 15.21 11.78
C VAL A 87 -2.24 15.43 12.45
N TYR A 88 -1.90 16.68 12.74
CA TYR A 88 -0.69 17.05 13.46
C TYR A 88 -0.96 18.23 14.38
N ARG A 89 -0.34 18.24 15.55
CA ARG A 89 -0.36 19.39 16.46
C ARG A 89 0.92 19.47 17.29
N LYS A 90 1.58 20.62 17.23
CA LYS A 90 2.67 21.01 18.13
C LYS A 90 2.32 22.32 18.81
N HIS A 91 2.48 22.37 20.13
CA HIS A 91 2.26 23.60 20.90
C HIS A 91 3.42 23.80 21.86
N LYS A 92 4.20 24.87 21.64
CA LYS A 92 5.21 25.34 22.57
C LYS A 92 4.65 26.56 23.28
N LYS A 93 4.28 26.38 24.56
CA LYS A 93 3.73 27.45 25.40
C LYS A 93 4.62 28.69 25.29
N TRP A 94 4.02 29.87 25.12
CA TRP A 94 4.70 31.17 24.98
C TRP A 94 5.56 31.38 23.74
N ALA A 95 5.46 30.51 22.74
CA ALA A 95 6.17 30.70 21.48
C ALA A 95 5.20 30.56 20.31
N TYR A 96 4.73 29.35 20.05
CA TYR A 96 3.92 29.08 18.88
C TYR A 96 3.04 27.84 19.03
N LYS A 97 2.02 27.80 18.19
CA LYS A 97 1.17 26.64 17.95
C LYS A 97 1.13 26.38 16.44
N VAL A 98 1.45 25.16 16.04
CA VAL A 98 1.29 24.68 14.66
C VAL A 98 0.36 23.48 14.68
N TYR A 99 -0.62 23.45 13.79
CA TYR A 99 -1.41 22.25 13.58
C TYR A 99 -1.83 22.10 12.12
N ALA A 100 -1.86 20.84 11.67
CA ALA A 100 -2.44 20.44 10.40
C ALA A 100 -3.80 19.80 10.70
N ALA A 101 -4.88 20.41 10.20
CA ALA A 101 -6.23 20.04 10.62
C ALA A 101 -6.67 18.72 10.00
N HIS A 102 -6.60 18.64 8.68
CA HIS A 102 -6.98 17.48 7.88
C HIS A 102 -6.04 17.34 6.68
N VAL A 103 -6.09 16.18 6.04
CA VAL A 103 -5.42 15.87 4.77
C VAL A 103 -6.49 15.43 3.79
N ASP A 104 -6.54 16.06 2.63
CA ASP A 104 -7.47 15.82 1.52
C ASP A 104 -6.87 14.89 0.46
N GLY A 105 -7.72 14.31 -0.40
CA GLY A 105 -7.30 13.49 -1.53
C GLY A 105 -6.74 12.11 -1.14
N ILE A 106 -7.10 11.59 0.04
CA ILE A 106 -6.67 10.27 0.51
C ILE A 106 -7.17 9.16 -0.43
N ASN A 107 -8.37 9.32 -1.00
CA ASN A 107 -8.96 8.38 -1.95
C ASN A 107 -8.38 8.44 -3.37
N THR A 108 -7.45 9.34 -3.65
CA THR A 108 -6.85 9.49 -4.99
C THR A 108 -5.61 8.63 -5.22
N LEU A 109 -5.32 7.71 -4.29
CA LEU A 109 -4.21 6.76 -4.42
C LEU A 109 -4.44 5.87 -5.65
N SER A 110 -3.56 5.96 -6.64
CA SER A 110 -3.48 4.99 -7.72
C SER A 110 -2.49 3.90 -7.34
N THR A 111 -2.87 2.64 -7.42
CA THR A 111 -1.92 1.52 -7.35
C THR A 111 -1.48 1.17 -8.77
N ASP A 112 -0.18 1.22 -9.02
CA ASP A 112 0.43 1.08 -10.33
C ASP A 112 0.96 -0.33 -10.55
N THR A 113 1.55 -0.93 -9.52
CA THR A 113 2.07 -2.30 -9.57
C THR A 113 1.84 -3.03 -8.26
N ILE A 114 1.61 -4.33 -8.35
CA ILE A 114 1.59 -5.26 -7.23
C ILE A 114 2.53 -6.40 -7.58
N SER A 115 3.46 -6.71 -6.69
CA SER A 115 4.42 -7.79 -6.85
C SER A 115 4.45 -8.66 -5.60
N LEU A 116 4.84 -9.92 -5.81
CA LEU A 116 5.08 -10.87 -4.74
C LEU A 116 6.59 -11.08 -4.59
N GLY A 117 7.06 -11.11 -3.36
CA GLY A 117 8.46 -11.32 -3.04
C GLY A 117 8.62 -12.07 -1.72
N GLU A 118 9.87 -12.23 -1.31
CA GLU A 118 10.24 -12.80 -0.02
C GLU A 118 10.92 -11.73 0.81
N SER A 119 10.57 -11.63 2.09
CA SER A 119 11.24 -10.79 3.05
C SER A 119 12.63 -11.33 3.40
N ASN A 120 13.44 -10.50 4.06
CA ASN A 120 14.74 -10.93 4.58
C ASN A 120 14.63 -12.05 5.65
N ASP A 121 13.47 -12.18 6.30
CA ASP A 121 13.20 -13.23 7.29
C ASP A 121 12.51 -14.47 6.69
N GLY A 122 12.45 -14.59 5.36
CA GLY A 122 11.94 -15.77 4.65
C GLY A 122 10.40 -15.85 4.58
N ARG A 123 9.71 -14.78 4.97
CA ARG A 123 8.25 -14.66 4.89
C ARG A 123 7.81 -14.16 3.52
N LEU A 124 6.57 -14.46 3.15
CA LEU A 124 6.01 -13.99 1.90
C LEU A 124 5.60 -12.51 2.03
N GLN A 125 5.94 -11.70 1.03
CA GLN A 125 5.58 -10.29 0.98
C GLN A 125 4.78 -9.96 -0.27
N LEU A 126 3.67 -9.26 -0.07
CA LEU A 126 2.97 -8.57 -1.16
C LEU A 126 3.36 -7.09 -1.10
N VAL A 127 3.95 -6.59 -2.18
CA VAL A 127 4.41 -5.20 -2.30
C VAL A 127 3.55 -4.51 -3.34
N ALA A 128 2.85 -3.45 -2.92
CA ALA A 128 2.09 -2.60 -3.81
C ALA A 128 2.77 -1.23 -3.92
N HIS A 129 2.99 -0.77 -5.15
CA HIS A 129 3.45 0.58 -5.43
C HIS A 129 2.31 1.40 -5.99
N GLY A 130 2.22 2.64 -5.56
CA GLY A 130 1.23 3.58 -6.03
C GLY A 130 1.71 5.02 -6.00
N THR A 131 0.87 5.90 -6.47
CA THR A 131 1.13 7.33 -6.55
C THR A 131 -0.08 8.15 -6.17
N TYR A 132 0.18 9.22 -5.42
CA TYR A 132 -0.74 10.33 -5.24
C TYR A 132 -0.47 11.40 -6.29
N PRO A 133 -1.52 11.96 -6.93
CA PRO A 133 -1.35 13.07 -7.85
C PRO A 133 -0.86 14.33 -7.13
N LYS A 134 -0.32 15.29 -7.88
CA LYS A 134 0.32 16.51 -7.33
C LYS A 134 -0.53 17.37 -6.40
N LYS A 135 -1.86 17.25 -6.47
CA LYS A 135 -2.82 18.03 -5.66
C LYS A 135 -3.40 17.22 -4.51
N ALA A 136 -3.05 15.94 -4.40
CA ALA A 136 -3.51 15.10 -3.31
C ALA A 136 -2.64 15.28 -2.08
N LEU A 137 -3.17 14.80 -0.95
CA LEU A 137 -2.62 15.00 0.38
C LEU A 137 -2.60 16.47 0.82
N ALA A 138 -3.27 17.38 0.12
CA ALA A 138 -3.39 18.78 0.50
C ALA A 138 -3.86 18.93 1.95
N THR A 139 -3.32 19.91 2.67
CA THR A 139 -3.57 20.03 4.11
C THR A 139 -3.68 21.49 4.51
N ASP A 140 -4.66 21.80 5.34
CA ASP A 140 -4.76 23.11 5.99
C ASP A 140 -3.81 23.18 7.19
N ILE A 141 -2.76 24.00 7.06
CA ILE A 141 -1.79 24.24 8.11
C ILE A 141 -2.07 25.59 8.74
N TYR A 142 -2.12 25.59 10.05
CA TYR A 142 -2.32 26.79 10.85
C TYR A 142 -1.10 27.02 11.71
N VAL A 143 -0.58 28.24 11.66
CA VAL A 143 0.50 28.73 12.52
C VAL A 143 -0.02 29.91 13.33
N GLY A 144 0.16 29.84 14.64
CA GLY A 144 -0.19 30.91 15.57
C GLY A 144 0.96 31.24 16.51
N GLU A 145 1.10 32.53 16.83
CA GLU A 145 2.04 33.04 17.83
C GLU A 145 1.35 33.10 19.20
N CYS A 146 2.01 32.62 20.25
CA CYS A 146 1.43 32.51 21.59
C CYS A 146 2.01 33.56 22.54
N PHE A 147 1.21 34.57 22.89
CA PHE A 147 1.61 35.65 23.80
C PHE A 147 1.39 35.30 25.28
N THR A 148 0.51 34.34 25.60
CA THR A 148 0.29 33.82 26.96
C THR A 148 0.11 32.30 26.96
N PHE A 149 0.33 31.64 28.12
CA PHE A 149 0.41 30.17 28.34
C PHE A 149 -0.45 29.24 27.44
N ASP A 150 -1.62 29.68 26.94
CA ASP A 150 -2.44 28.94 25.96
C ASP A 150 -3.21 29.83 24.94
N LYS A 151 -3.01 31.16 24.92
CA LYS A 151 -3.68 32.04 23.94
C LYS A 151 -2.73 32.32 22.78
N CYS A 152 -3.05 31.77 21.63
CA CYS A 152 -2.30 31.98 20.40
C CYS A 152 -3.16 32.70 19.36
N SER A 153 -2.60 33.75 18.76
CA SER A 153 -3.22 34.47 17.65
C SER A 153 -2.82 33.79 16.34
N LYS A 154 -3.78 33.51 15.47
CA LYS A 154 -3.50 32.98 14.13
C LYS A 154 -2.74 34.04 13.35
N ILE A 155 -1.53 33.71 12.92
CA ILE A 155 -0.70 34.62 12.11
C ILE A 155 -0.66 34.19 10.64
N TRP A 156 -0.94 32.92 10.35
CA TRP A 156 -0.82 32.41 8.99
C TRP A 156 -1.63 31.12 8.77
N HIS A 157 -2.04 30.88 7.51
CA HIS A 157 -2.74 29.68 7.05
C HIS A 157 -2.60 29.46 5.55
N ASN A 158 -2.33 28.21 5.17
CA ASN A 158 -2.26 27.76 3.77
C ASN A 158 -2.80 26.34 3.66
N ASN A 159 -3.25 26.03 2.45
CA ASN A 159 -3.87 24.76 2.07
C ASN A 159 -3.04 23.99 1.02
N ASP A 160 -2.00 24.60 0.43
CA ASP A 160 -1.26 24.05 -0.73
C ASP A 160 0.19 23.67 -0.37
N ASN A 161 0.33 22.83 0.66
CA ASN A 161 1.60 22.63 1.37
C ASN A 161 2.46 21.46 0.89
N PHE A 162 1.89 20.51 0.14
CA PHE A 162 2.64 19.40 -0.44
C PHE A 162 2.56 19.48 -1.96
N GLN A 163 3.56 20.12 -2.54
CA GLN A 163 3.67 20.24 -3.98
C GLN A 163 4.49 19.07 -4.53
N GLY A 164 3.92 18.37 -5.51
CA GLY A 164 4.54 17.21 -6.15
C GLY A 164 3.75 15.94 -5.88
N GLY A 165 3.76 15.01 -6.83
CA GLY A 165 3.14 13.71 -6.60
C GLY A 165 3.94 12.93 -5.55
N HIS A 166 3.27 12.09 -4.77
CA HIS A 166 3.93 11.26 -3.77
C HIS A 166 3.86 9.80 -4.19
N ALA A 167 5.02 9.17 -4.33
CA ALA A 167 5.10 7.72 -4.44
C ALA A 167 4.80 7.08 -3.09
N VAL A 168 4.02 6.01 -3.12
CA VAL A 168 3.64 5.20 -1.96
C VAL A 168 4.09 3.77 -2.22
N LYS A 169 4.69 3.15 -1.21
CA LYS A 169 4.96 1.71 -1.20
C LYS A 169 4.31 1.11 0.03
N LEU A 170 3.37 0.20 -0.19
CA LEU A 170 2.75 -0.63 0.84
C LEU A 170 3.41 -2.01 0.79
N THR A 171 3.79 -2.54 1.94
CA THR A 171 4.30 -3.90 2.05
C THR A 171 3.51 -4.63 3.11
N LEU A 172 2.86 -5.72 2.69
CA LEU A 172 2.17 -6.66 3.56
C LEU A 172 3.04 -7.90 3.69
N THR A 173 3.38 -8.28 4.91
CA THR A 173 4.13 -9.52 5.19
C THR A 173 3.16 -10.54 5.76
N PHE A 174 3.16 -11.74 5.20
CA PHE A 174 2.24 -12.82 5.59
C PHE A 174 3.02 -13.89 6.33
N ASP A 175 2.44 -14.36 7.43
CA ASP A 175 2.96 -15.49 8.19
C ASP A 175 2.32 -16.79 7.66
N CYS A 176 3.04 -17.91 7.84
CA CYS A 176 2.52 -19.22 7.46
C CYS A 176 1.86 -19.90 8.67
N GLU A 177 0.56 -20.18 8.56
CA GLU A 177 -0.20 -20.88 9.59
C GLU A 177 -0.16 -22.40 9.42
N GLY A 178 -0.63 -23.11 10.44
CA GLY A 178 -0.54 -24.58 10.59
C GLY A 178 -1.11 -25.40 9.43
N ASP A 179 -2.02 -24.82 8.65
CA ASP A 179 -2.67 -25.50 7.51
C ASP A 179 -1.99 -25.21 6.15
N GLY A 180 -0.79 -24.62 6.16
CA GLY A 180 -0.12 -24.22 4.92
C GLY A 180 -0.80 -23.00 4.25
N LEU A 181 -1.51 -22.20 5.05
CA LEU A 181 -2.16 -20.97 4.62
C LEU A 181 -1.34 -19.74 5.03
N PHE A 182 -1.26 -18.77 4.13
CA PHE A 182 -0.71 -17.45 4.42
C PHE A 182 -1.78 -16.60 5.10
N ALA A 183 -1.44 -16.01 6.24
CA ALA A 183 -2.34 -15.13 6.98
C ALA A 183 -1.67 -13.80 7.31
N LEU A 184 -2.49 -12.75 7.35
CA LEU A 184 -2.17 -11.48 8.00
C LEU A 184 -2.59 -11.59 9.46
N THR A 185 -1.63 -11.87 10.33
CA THR A 185 -1.83 -11.92 11.78
C THR A 185 -1.68 -10.54 12.40
N SER A 186 -2.04 -10.37 13.68
CA SER A 186 -1.74 -9.14 14.42
C SER A 186 -0.23 -8.86 14.53
N GLU A 187 0.61 -9.87 14.35
CA GLU A 187 2.07 -9.78 14.34
C GLU A 187 2.64 -9.53 12.94
N SER A 188 1.83 -9.72 11.89
CA SER A 188 2.21 -9.48 10.51
C SER A 188 2.57 -8.01 10.30
N ASN A 189 3.71 -7.79 9.63
CA ASN A 189 4.23 -6.45 9.46
C ASN A 189 3.63 -5.78 8.23
N VAL A 190 2.84 -4.73 8.48
CA VAL A 190 2.34 -3.80 7.46
C VAL A 190 3.18 -2.54 7.51
N SER A 191 3.95 -2.31 6.44
CA SER A 191 4.81 -1.14 6.28
C SER A 191 4.29 -0.22 5.18
N ILE A 192 4.37 1.09 5.42
CA ILE A 192 4.04 2.12 4.44
C ILE A 192 5.20 3.10 4.32
N GLU A 193 5.63 3.31 3.09
CA GLU A 193 6.59 4.34 2.70
C GLU A 193 5.91 5.39 1.82
N ILE A 194 6.28 6.65 2.03
CA ILE A 194 5.79 7.79 1.25
C ILE A 194 7.01 8.63 0.89
N ALA A 195 7.19 8.91 -0.40
CA ALA A 195 8.32 9.68 -0.92
C ALA A 195 7.85 10.66 -2.02
N PRO A 196 8.28 11.94 -2.00
CA PRO A 196 9.06 12.58 -0.95
C PRO A 196 8.26 12.67 0.37
N PRO A 197 8.95 12.85 1.52
CA PRO A 197 8.27 12.99 2.79
C PRO A 197 7.35 14.22 2.79
N LEU A 198 6.23 14.11 3.50
CA LEU A 198 5.30 15.19 3.77
C LEU A 198 5.88 16.08 4.87
N VAL A 199 6.35 17.25 4.44
CA VAL A 199 7.10 18.18 5.27
C VAL A 199 6.54 19.58 5.12
N ILE A 200 6.32 20.23 6.26
CA ILE A 200 5.85 21.61 6.35
C ILE A 200 7.09 22.51 6.30
N HIS A 201 7.29 23.18 5.16
CA HIS A 201 8.44 24.03 4.87
C HIS A 201 8.05 25.51 4.91
N GLU A 202 7.95 26.11 6.09
CA GLU A 202 7.38 27.46 6.13
C GLU A 202 8.12 28.44 7.03
N SER A 203 8.25 29.65 6.47
CA SER A 203 8.67 30.86 7.15
C SER A 203 7.58 31.91 6.92
N VAL A 204 7.10 32.54 7.99
CA VAL A 204 6.10 33.61 7.92
C VAL A 204 6.83 34.94 8.12
N GLY A 205 7.03 35.69 7.04
CA GLY A 205 7.82 36.93 7.09
C GLY A 205 9.29 36.67 7.47
N LYS A 206 9.75 37.24 8.59
CA LYS A 206 11.10 36.98 9.17
C LYS A 206 11.10 35.86 10.23
N ILE A 207 9.96 35.23 10.47
CA ILE A 207 9.83 34.18 11.50
C ILE A 207 10.06 32.84 10.82
N HIS A 208 11.21 32.25 11.10
CA HIS A 208 11.53 30.87 10.73
C HIS A 208 11.06 29.96 11.86
N PHE A 209 10.34 28.91 11.51
CA PHE A 209 10.11 27.80 12.43
C PHE A 209 10.70 26.53 11.84
N ASP A 210 11.06 25.61 12.74
CA ASP A 210 11.69 24.35 12.35
C ASP A 210 10.78 23.60 11.38
N VAL A 211 11.39 23.06 10.33
CA VAL A 211 10.75 22.16 9.38
C VAL A 211 10.11 21.00 10.14
N MET A 212 8.80 20.82 9.97
CA MET A 212 8.05 19.77 10.69
C MET A 212 7.59 18.69 9.71
N SER A 213 7.99 17.44 9.95
CA SER A 213 7.46 16.31 9.18
C SER A 213 6.15 15.83 9.78
N ILE A 214 5.11 15.68 8.95
CA ILE A 214 3.86 15.01 9.32
C ILE A 214 3.75 13.61 8.72
N THR A 215 4.81 13.14 8.06
CA THR A 215 4.83 11.88 7.30
C THR A 215 4.43 10.69 8.17
N ALA A 216 4.93 10.62 9.41
CA ALA A 216 4.64 9.51 10.31
C ALA A 216 3.15 9.42 10.68
N GLU A 217 2.50 10.56 10.93
CA GLU A 217 1.07 10.60 11.29
C GLU A 217 0.19 10.19 10.10
N VAL A 218 0.51 10.67 8.90
CA VAL A 218 -0.19 10.29 7.68
C VAL A 218 0.01 8.81 7.36
N LYS A 219 1.23 8.28 7.52
CA LYS A 219 1.50 6.83 7.37
C LYS A 219 0.67 6.00 8.34
N LYS A 220 0.59 6.39 9.61
CA LYS A 220 -0.20 5.69 10.63
C LYS A 220 -1.69 5.68 10.28
N ALA A 221 -2.21 6.82 9.82
CA ALA A 221 -3.60 6.93 9.36
C ALA A 221 -3.87 6.04 8.15
N LEU A 222 -3.03 6.12 7.12
CA LEU A 222 -3.15 5.29 5.92
C LEU A 222 -3.06 3.81 6.23
N LYS A 223 -2.16 3.40 7.13
CA LYS A 223 -2.06 2.00 7.56
C LYS A 223 -3.36 1.50 8.18
N GLY A 224 -3.96 2.27 9.08
CA GLY A 224 -5.23 1.91 9.71
C GLY A 224 -6.39 1.83 8.71
N LEU A 225 -6.47 2.79 7.78
CA LEU A 225 -7.50 2.80 6.74
C LEU A 225 -7.33 1.63 5.76
N LEU A 226 -6.12 1.45 5.21
CA LEU A 226 -5.84 0.40 4.24
C LEU A 226 -6.05 -0.99 4.84
N LEU A 227 -5.62 -1.24 6.08
CA LEU A 227 -5.87 -2.54 6.72
C LEU A 227 -7.35 -2.84 6.85
N LYS A 228 -8.12 -1.87 7.37
CA LYS A 228 -9.56 -2.00 7.53
C LYS A 228 -10.25 -2.32 6.20
N GLU A 229 -9.91 -1.59 5.14
CA GLU A 229 -10.54 -1.81 3.83
C GLU A 229 -10.05 -3.09 3.14
N MET A 230 -8.78 -3.49 3.31
CA MET A 230 -8.25 -4.72 2.73
C MET A 230 -8.83 -5.99 3.39
N GLU A 231 -9.21 -5.91 4.67
CA GLU A 231 -9.93 -6.97 5.39
C GLU A 231 -11.43 -7.00 5.04
N ALA A 232 -12.04 -5.83 4.80
CA ALA A 232 -13.48 -5.71 4.62
C ALA A 232 -13.94 -5.86 3.16
N ASP A 233 -13.15 -5.40 2.19
CA ASP A 233 -13.57 -5.32 0.80
C ASP A 233 -13.19 -6.54 -0.04
N ILE A 234 -14.22 -7.04 -0.73
CA ILE A 234 -14.15 -8.19 -1.60
C ILE A 234 -14.06 -7.70 -3.06
N VAL A 235 -12.90 -7.83 -3.68
CA VAL A 235 -12.68 -7.40 -5.07
C VAL A 235 -13.19 -8.44 -6.07
N PRO A 236 -13.90 -8.04 -7.14
CA PRO A 236 -14.37 -8.98 -8.16
C PRO A 236 -13.21 -9.52 -8.99
N ILE A 237 -13.25 -10.79 -9.36
CA ILE A 237 -12.21 -11.38 -10.22
C ILE A 237 -12.52 -11.09 -11.70
N PRO A 238 -11.57 -10.54 -12.48
CA PRO A 238 -11.75 -10.28 -13.91
C PRO A 238 -12.16 -11.54 -14.68
N LEU A 239 -13.08 -11.39 -15.65
CA LEU A 239 -13.56 -12.50 -16.49
C LEU A 239 -12.44 -13.31 -17.19
N PRO A 240 -11.36 -12.71 -17.74
CA PRO A 240 -10.27 -13.47 -18.35
C PRO A 240 -9.60 -14.44 -17.37
N LEU A 241 -9.49 -14.05 -16.10
CA LEU A 241 -8.88 -14.88 -15.06
C LEU A 241 -9.73 -16.08 -14.68
N LYS A 242 -11.06 -15.91 -14.61
CA LYS A 242 -12.01 -16.99 -14.29
C LYS A 242 -11.95 -18.17 -15.26
N HIS A 243 -11.50 -17.94 -16.49
CA HIS A 243 -11.39 -19.00 -17.51
C HIS A 243 -10.03 -19.71 -17.48
N ILE A 244 -9.00 -19.07 -16.91
CA ILE A 244 -7.63 -19.62 -16.86
C ILE A 244 -7.45 -20.46 -15.59
N ILE A 245 -8.06 -20.06 -14.48
CA ILE A 245 -7.97 -20.75 -13.19
C ILE A 245 -9.38 -20.81 -12.57
N PRO A 246 -9.79 -21.91 -11.93
CA PRO A 246 -11.03 -21.97 -11.15
C PRO A 246 -10.90 -21.08 -9.90
N LEU A 247 -11.20 -19.80 -10.08
CA LEU A 247 -11.11 -18.78 -9.04
C LEU A 247 -12.50 -18.46 -8.48
N PRO A 248 -12.60 -18.06 -7.20
CA PRO A 248 -13.87 -17.56 -6.65
C PRO A 248 -14.32 -16.31 -7.42
N GLU A 249 -15.61 -15.95 -7.37
CA GLU A 249 -16.06 -14.75 -8.11
C GLU A 249 -15.49 -13.44 -7.58
N LYS A 250 -14.98 -13.50 -6.35
CA LYS A 250 -14.78 -12.40 -5.43
C LYS A 250 -13.72 -12.84 -4.40
N ILE A 251 -12.77 -11.97 -4.07
CA ILE A 251 -11.67 -12.30 -3.15
C ILE A 251 -11.28 -11.08 -2.30
N ALA A 252 -10.93 -11.26 -1.02
CA ALA A 252 -10.34 -10.18 -0.24
C ALA A 252 -8.87 -9.97 -0.66
N VAL A 253 -8.35 -8.74 -0.54
CA VAL A 253 -6.95 -8.47 -0.95
C VAL A 253 -5.97 -9.30 -0.12
N THR A 254 -6.32 -9.59 1.14
CA THR A 254 -5.55 -10.44 2.05
C THR A 254 -5.47 -11.90 1.62
N ASP A 255 -6.38 -12.39 0.78
CA ASP A 255 -6.41 -13.79 0.33
C ASP A 255 -5.59 -14.04 -0.95
N ILE A 256 -5.06 -12.98 -1.57
CA ILE A 256 -4.28 -13.08 -2.81
C ILE A 256 -3.10 -14.06 -2.68
N PRO A 257 -2.31 -14.07 -1.60
CA PRO A 257 -1.22 -15.04 -1.46
C PRO A 257 -1.70 -16.49 -1.48
N ASN A 258 -2.81 -16.79 -0.82
CA ASN A 258 -3.42 -18.13 -0.82
C ASN A 258 -3.98 -18.50 -2.20
N LEU A 259 -4.49 -17.52 -2.94
CA LEU A 259 -4.91 -17.71 -4.32
C LEU A 259 -3.74 -18.11 -5.21
N LEU A 260 -2.62 -17.38 -5.10
CA LEU A 260 -1.44 -17.61 -5.89
C LEU A 260 -0.76 -18.94 -5.53
N ALA A 261 -0.79 -19.34 -4.27
CA ALA A 261 -0.32 -20.65 -3.82
C ALA A 261 -1.06 -21.81 -4.51
N LYS A 262 -2.34 -21.66 -4.85
CA LYS A 262 -3.11 -22.71 -5.56
C LYS A 262 -2.70 -22.92 -7.01
N VAL A 263 -2.02 -21.95 -7.61
CA VAL A 263 -1.65 -21.97 -9.03
C VAL A 263 -0.14 -21.97 -9.28
N SER A 264 0.64 -21.89 -8.20
CA SER A 264 2.10 -21.92 -8.23
C SER A 264 2.63 -22.74 -7.07
N ASP A 265 3.13 -23.94 -7.37
CA ASP A 265 3.78 -24.82 -6.39
C ASP A 265 4.98 -24.14 -5.71
N GLY A 266 5.63 -23.21 -6.42
CA GLY A 266 6.71 -22.39 -5.88
C GLY A 266 6.25 -21.57 -4.68
N ILE A 267 5.08 -20.92 -4.78
CA ILE A 267 4.48 -20.14 -3.69
C ILE A 267 3.95 -21.08 -2.60
N ALA A 268 3.24 -22.16 -2.97
CA ALA A 268 2.74 -23.13 -1.99
C ALA A 268 3.86 -23.71 -1.11
N SER A 269 5.03 -23.98 -1.70
CA SER A 269 6.18 -24.52 -0.97
C SER A 269 6.74 -23.59 0.12
N LYS A 270 6.43 -22.28 0.04
CA LYS A 270 6.88 -21.26 1.01
C LYS A 270 6.05 -21.27 2.28
N CYS A 271 4.81 -21.75 2.24
CA CYS A 271 4.03 -21.98 3.45
C CYS A 271 3.98 -23.47 3.77
N ARG A 272 5.01 -23.95 4.49
CA ARG A 272 5.01 -25.29 5.07
C ARG A 272 4.96 -25.19 6.59
N PRO A 273 3.94 -25.77 7.24
CA PRO A 273 3.92 -25.85 8.69
C PRO A 273 5.16 -26.62 9.18
N GLY A 274 5.99 -25.97 10.01
CA GLY A 274 7.15 -26.62 10.66
C GLY A 274 8.55 -26.09 10.35
N LYS A 275 8.72 -24.83 9.87
CA LYS A 275 10.06 -24.22 9.72
C LYS A 275 10.28 -22.91 10.48
N HIS A 276 9.50 -22.64 11.54
CA HIS A 276 10.06 -21.80 12.60
C HIS A 276 11.12 -22.62 13.29
N ALA A 277 12.38 -22.28 13.00
CA ALA A 277 13.53 -22.80 13.70
C ALA A 277 13.26 -22.70 15.21
N VAL A 278 13.21 -23.84 15.86
CA VAL A 278 13.47 -23.94 17.29
C VAL A 278 14.85 -23.31 17.47
N LEU A 279 14.87 -22.07 17.97
CA LEU A 279 16.05 -21.53 18.62
C LEU A 279 16.25 -22.42 19.85
N GLU A 280 16.97 -23.52 19.68
CA GLU A 280 17.53 -24.25 20.80
C GLU A 280 18.44 -23.26 21.53
N SER A 281 17.94 -22.77 22.66
CA SER A 281 18.74 -22.12 23.68
C SER A 281 19.80 -23.14 24.11
N ASN A 282 21.02 -23.00 23.59
CA ASN A 282 22.18 -23.63 24.20
C ASN A 282 22.43 -22.93 25.53
N ASP A 283 21.83 -23.47 26.58
CA ASP A 283 22.35 -23.33 27.94
C ASP A 283 23.69 -24.07 28.00
N SER A 284 24.76 -23.33 28.29
CA SER A 284 26.03 -23.81 28.83
C SER A 284 26.63 -22.75 29.73
#